data_AF-A0A5J5HBT6-F1
#
_entry.id   AF-A0A5J5HBT6-F1
#
_cell.length_a   1.000
_cell.length_b   1.000
_cell.length_c   1.000
_cell.angle_alpha   90.00
_cell.angle_beta   90.00
_cell.angle_gamma   90.00
#
_symmetry.space_group_name_H-M   'P 1'
#
loop_
_entity.id
_entity.type
_entity.pdbx_description
1 polymer ?
#
loop_
_entity_poly.entity_id
_entity_poly.type
_entity_poly.pdbx_seq_one_letter_code
_entity_poly.pdbx_strand_id
1 'polypeptide(L)'
;MNTRLKILNATKFTGSVTLLLGTLILLYGIVSGFNSVIGIGVGTVVGAIFIFLMGMFFIATEEMVENTFKGIEITPIKPNKVVYLKR
;
A
#
# COMPACT_ATOMS: atom_id res chain seq x y z
N MET A 1 -8.08 13.68 5.92
CA MET A 1 -8.73 12.38 5.66
C MET A 1 -8.46 11.99 4.20
N ASN A 2 -7.95 10.78 3.93
CA ASN A 2 -8.02 10.07 2.63
C ASN A 2 -6.78 10.04 1.69
N THR A 3 -5.59 10.56 2.03
CA THR A 3 -4.43 10.42 1.13
C THR A 3 -4.00 8.95 0.97
N ARG A 4 -3.94 8.20 2.07
CA ARG A 4 -3.68 6.75 2.10
C ARG A 4 -4.69 5.94 1.29
N LEU A 5 -5.99 6.23 1.46
CA LEU A 5 -7.05 5.59 0.68
C LEU A 5 -6.95 5.93 -0.81
N LYS A 6 -6.56 7.17 -1.16
CA LYS A 6 -6.34 7.57 -2.55
C LYS A 6 -5.14 6.84 -3.17
N ILE A 7 -4.01 6.75 -2.47
CA ILE A 7 -2.81 6.04 -2.94
C ILE A 7 -3.09 4.54 -3.05
N LEU A 8 -3.76 3.94 -2.06
CA LEU A 8 -4.18 2.54 -2.11
C LEU A 8 -5.11 2.24 -3.29
N ASN A 9 -6.10 3.10 -3.53
CA ASN A 9 -7.00 2.92 -4.66
C ASN A 9 -6.28 3.12 -6.00
N ALA A 10 -5.36 4.10 -6.07
CA ALA A 10 -4.54 4.33 -7.26
C ALA A 10 -3.65 3.12 -7.55
N THR A 11 -2.92 2.61 -6.57
CA THR A 11 -2.06 1.41 -6.71
C THR A 11 -2.86 0.17 -7.09
N LYS A 12 -4.03 -0.04 -6.48
CA LYS A 12 -4.92 -1.15 -6.86
C LYS A 12 -5.38 -1.02 -8.30
N PHE A 13 -5.81 0.16 -8.72
CA PHE A 13 -6.32 0.41 -10.06
C PHE A 13 -5.20 0.27 -11.11
N THR A 14 -4.05 0.89 -10.90
CA THR A 14 -2.92 0.83 -11.84
C THR A 14 -2.33 -0.58 -11.93
N GLY A 15 -2.18 -1.27 -10.79
CA GLY A 15 -1.70 -2.65 -10.76
C GLY A 15 -2.64 -3.62 -11.47
N SER A 16 -3.95 -3.53 -11.22
CA SER A 16 -4.94 -4.40 -11.86
C SER A 16 -5.05 -4.16 -13.36
N VAL A 17 -5.06 -2.91 -13.82
CA VAL A 17 -5.08 -2.58 -15.25
C VAL A 17 -3.82 -3.08 -15.96
N THR A 18 -2.64 -2.85 -15.38
CA THR A 18 -1.36 -3.27 -15.97
C THR A 18 -1.27 -4.80 -16.05
N LEU A 19 -1.70 -5.50 -14.99
CA LEU A 19 -1.72 -6.96 -14.97
C LEU A 19 -2.70 -7.53 -16.00
N LEU A 20 -3.88 -6.92 -16.15
CA LEU A 20 -4.89 -7.34 -17.10
C LEU A 20 -4.40 -7.16 -18.55
N LEU A 21 -3.77 -6.01 -18.85
CA LEU A 21 -3.16 -5.77 -20.16
C LEU A 21 -2.01 -6.75 -20.45
N GLY A 22 -1.11 -6.99 -19.50
CA GLY A 22 -0.03 -7.98 -19.67
C GLY A 22 -0.56 -9.39 -19.91
N THR A 23 -1.63 -9.77 -19.21
CA THR A 23 -2.29 -11.07 -19.39
C THR A 23 -2.95 -11.19 -20.76
N LEU A 24 -3.61 -10.15 -21.26
CA LEU A 24 -4.19 -10.11 -22.61
C LEU A 24 -3.13 -10.23 -23.69
N ILE A 25 -2.00 -9.52 -23.55
CA ILE A 25 -0.87 -9.60 -24.49
C ILE A 25 -0.27 -11.01 -24.48
N LEU A 26 -0.16 -11.64 -23.31
CA LEU A 26 0.35 -13.00 -23.16
C LEU A 26 -0.60 -14.01 -23.82
N LEU A 27 -1.91 -13.92 -23.57
CA LEU A 27 -2.93 -14.75 -24.22
C LEU A 27 -2.90 -14.60 -25.74
N TYR A 28 -2.81 -13.36 -26.24
CA TYR A 28 -2.69 -13.10 -27.66
C TYR A 28 -1.41 -13.70 -28.26
N GLY A 29 -0.28 -13.59 -27.56
CA GLY A 29 0.99 -14.20 -27.96
C GLY A 29 0.91 -15.73 -28.05
N ILE A 30 0.23 -16.38 -27.12
CA ILE A 30 0.04 -17.84 -27.13
C ILE A 30 -0.84 -18.27 -28.31
N VAL A 31 -1.96 -17.59 -28.54
CA VAL A 31 -2.90 -17.93 -29.62
C VAL A 31 -2.29 -17.68 -30.99
N SER A 32 -1.49 -16.63 -31.13
CA SER A 32 -0.85 -16.25 -32.40
C SER A 32 0.46 -17.00 -32.68
N GLY A 33 1.05 -17.67 -31.69
CA GLY A 33 2.32 -18.40 -31.83
C GLY A 33 3.55 -17.51 -31.96
N PHE A 34 3.43 -16.19 -31.73
CA PHE A 34 4.57 -15.28 -31.79
C PHE A 34 5.36 -15.29 -30.48
N ASN A 35 6.48 -16.02 -30.47
CA ASN A 35 7.39 -16.10 -29.31
C ASN A 35 7.84 -14.72 -28.78
N SER A 36 8.05 -13.74 -29.66
CA SER A 36 8.41 -12.37 -29.26
C SER A 36 7.31 -11.69 -28.44
N VAL A 37 6.04 -11.92 -28.79
CA VAL A 37 4.88 -11.33 -28.10
C VAL A 37 4.65 -12.01 -26.75
N ILE A 38 4.89 -13.33 -26.67
CA ILE A 38 4.88 -14.07 -25.39
C ILE A 38 5.92 -13.49 -24.43
N GLY A 39 7.15 -13.21 -24.92
CA GLY A 39 8.19 -12.58 -24.11
C GLY A 39 7.78 -11.21 -23.56
N ILE A 40 7.13 -10.38 -24.40
CA ILE A 40 6.60 -9.08 -23.98
C ILE A 40 5.49 -9.25 -22.94
N GLY A 41 4.58 -10.21 -23.13
CA GLY A 41 3.52 -10.56 -22.19
C GLY A 41 4.06 -11.00 -20.83
N VAL A 42 5.05 -11.88 -20.81
CA VAL A 42 5.72 -12.33 -19.57
C VAL A 42 6.41 -11.15 -18.89
N GLY A 43 7.16 -10.35 -19.64
CA GLY A 43 7.84 -9.15 -19.11
C GLY A 43 6.87 -8.14 -18.50
N THR A 44 5.71 -7.92 -19.14
CA THR A 44 4.68 -7.02 -18.61
C THR A 44 3.98 -7.58 -17.38
N VAL A 45 3.72 -8.89 -17.29
CA VAL A 45 3.15 -9.51 -16.08
C VAL A 45 4.13 -9.42 -14.91
N VAL A 46 5.41 -9.76 -15.12
CA VAL A 46 6.45 -9.64 -14.08
C VAL A 46 6.64 -8.19 -13.65
N GLY A 47 6.65 -7.25 -14.60
CA GLY A 47 6.71 -5.81 -14.33
C GLY A 47 5.49 -5.30 -13.55
N ALA A 48 4.29 -5.77 -13.89
CA ALA A 48 3.06 -5.42 -13.17
C ALA A 48 3.11 -5.85 -11.70
N ILE A 49 3.62 -7.05 -11.43
CA ILE A 49 3.82 -7.54 -10.05
C ILE A 49 4.81 -6.64 -9.31
N PHE A 50 5.91 -6.25 -9.95
CA PHE A 50 6.91 -5.35 -9.35
C PHE A 50 6.32 -3.98 -9.00
N ILE A 51 5.58 -3.36 -9.92
CA ILE A 51 4.93 -2.05 -9.70
C ILE A 51 3.91 -2.16 -8.57
N PHE A 52 3.14 -3.24 -8.54
CA PHE A 52 2.15 -3.49 -7.49
C PHE A 52 2.80 -3.63 -6.11
N LEU A 53 3.88 -4.42 -6.01
CA LEU A 53 4.61 -4.60 -4.76
C LEU A 53 5.23 -3.28 -4.28
N MET A 54 5.82 -2.49 -5.18
CA MET A 54 6.35 -1.16 -4.82
C MET A 54 5.26 -0.21 -4.30
N GLY A 55 4.11 -0.17 -4.98
CA GLY A 55 2.98 0.65 -4.51
C GLY A 55 2.44 0.19 -3.16
N MET A 56 2.36 -1.13 -2.92
CA MET A 56 1.97 -1.69 -1.62
C MET A 56 2.99 -1.38 -0.52
N PHE A 57 4.28 -1.40 -0.85
CA PHE A 57 5.35 -1.04 0.08
C PHE A 57 5.27 0.42 0.53
N PHE A 58 5.00 1.35 -0.39
CA PHE A 58 4.79 2.76 -0.04
C PHE A 58 3.63 2.96 0.93
N ILE A 59 2.52 2.25 0.71
CA ILE A 59 1.37 2.32 1.62
C ILE A 59 1.75 1.76 2.99
N ALA A 60 2.41 0.60 3.04
CA ALA A 60 2.85 -0.01 4.30
C ALA A 60 3.86 0.85 5.07
N THR A 61 4.73 1.58 4.37
CA THR A 61 5.69 2.50 5.00
C THR A 61 5.02 3.77 5.49
N GLU A 62 4.05 4.34 4.76
CA GLU A 62 3.20 5.43 5.30
C GLU A 62 2.49 4.99 6.60
N GLU A 63 1.95 3.77 6.63
CA GLU A 63 1.33 3.19 7.83
C GLU A 63 2.33 3.09 8.99
N MET A 64 3.54 2.59 8.74
CA MET A 64 4.55 2.41 9.78
C MET A 64 5.07 3.74 10.32
N VAL A 65 5.36 4.71 9.45
CA VAL A 65 5.84 6.04 9.84
C VAL A 65 4.82 6.76 10.70
N GLU A 66 3.53 6.73 10.33
CA GLU A 66 2.48 7.40 11.09
C GLU A 66 2.23 6.73 12.46
N ASN A 67 2.44 5.41 12.57
CA ASN A 67 2.31 4.69 13.84
C ASN A 67 3.59 4.65 14.69
N THR A 68 4.72 5.21 14.22
CA THR A 68 6.00 5.18 14.96
C THR A 68 6.02 6.12 16.18
N PHE A 69 5.19 7.16 16.23
CA PHE A 69 5.21 8.19 17.30
C PHE A 69 3.90 8.34 18.09
N LYS A 70 3.19 7.24 18.37
CA LYS A 70 2.21 7.26 19.48
C LYS A 70 2.98 7.04 20.77
N GLY A 71 3.66 8.09 21.23
CA GLY A 71 4.21 8.12 22.58
C GLY A 71 3.13 7.72 23.59
N ILE A 72 3.54 7.10 24.70
CA ILE A 72 2.63 6.70 25.78
C ILE A 72 1.81 7.94 26.18
N GLU A 73 0.48 7.86 26.14
CA GLU A 73 -0.36 8.92 26.68
C GLU A 73 -0.08 9.04 28.18
N ILE A 74 0.78 10.00 28.56
CA ILE A 74 0.90 10.44 29.95
C ILE A 74 -0.38 11.19 30.29
N THR A 75 -1.40 10.45 30.74
CA THR A 75 -2.56 11.07 31.39
C THR A 75 -2.04 11.90 32.56
N PRO A 76 -2.42 13.18 32.67
CA PRO A 76 -1.99 14.00 33.80
C PRO A 76 -2.50 13.35 35.08
N ILE A 77 -1.59 12.97 35.97
CA ILE A 77 -1.92 12.50 37.31
C ILE A 77 -2.74 13.59 37.98
N LYS A 78 -4.03 13.33 38.20
CA LYS A 78 -4.95 14.25 38.87
C LYS A 78 -4.47 14.45 40.31
N PRO A 79 -3.94 15.63 40.69
CA PRO A 79 -3.57 15.87 42.09
C PRO A 79 -4.86 15.92 42.91
N ASN A 80 -5.09 14.90 43.73
CA ASN A 80 -6.22 14.91 44.64
C ASN A 80 -5.92 15.91 45.76
N LYS A 81 -6.86 16.83 46.00
CA LYS A 81 -6.72 17.96 46.93
C LYS A 81 -6.22 17.49 48.30
N VAL A 82 -5.06 18.00 48.71
CA VAL A 82 -4.60 17.90 50.10
C VAL A 82 -5.65 18.62 50.96
N VAL A 83 -6.44 17.84 51.69
CA VAL A 83 -7.46 18.33 52.60
C VAL A 83 -6.73 19.01 53.76
N TYR A 84 -6.78 20.34 53.81
CA TYR A 84 -6.39 21.09 55.01
C TYR A 84 -7.38 20.73 56.12
N LEU A 85 -7.00 19.77 56.97
CA LEU A 85 -7.67 19.53 58.24
C LEU A 85 -7.37 20.72 59.15
N LYS A 86 -8.32 21.66 59.18
CA LYS A 86 -8.42 22.72 60.19
C LYS A 86 -9.23 22.16 61.36
N ARG A 87 -8.56 21.75 62.43
CA ARG A 87 -8.95 21.97 63.83
C ARG A 87 -7.88 21.49 64.79
#